data_AF-A0A0Q0BYY3-F1
#
_entry.id   AF-A0A0Q0BYY3-F1
#
_cell.length_a   1.000
_cell.length_b   1.000
_cell.length_c   1.000
_cell.angle_alpha   90.00
_cell.angle_beta   90.00
_cell.angle_gamma   90.00
#
_symmetry.space_group_name_H-M   'P 1'
#
loop_
_entity.id
_entity.type
_entity.pdbx_description
1 polymer ?
#
loop_
_entity_poly.entity_id
_entity_poly.type
_entity_poly.pdbx_seq_one_letter_code
_entity_poly.pdbx_strand_id
1 'polypeptide(L)'
;MFGMTHETFLLVDALVTIVGLVLLITTFKVHPFVALTLAAGFLGLTSGMPVEKVMKSFQEGFGGVLGFVGIILGLGTMLGKLMADSGGADQIAQTLIRTFGKQKVHWAMMFSAFLVGIPLFFEIGFVLLIPLVFIVARRTGVSIVKIGIPLLAGLSAVHGLVPPHPGPLLAIGIFGADIGKTIFYGLIVALPTAIIAGPIYGNWISKRIPGTPSQELMDQIAKESSTENLPGFGITLITILLPVFLMLLKTFADVVLPENNMFRIWMDLIGHPITALLAALLLAFYTFGAARGFDRTKIMKLLDQSLAPVAAIVLIVGAGGGFKQMLVASGVGDVIGHMAVQAQINP
;
A
#
# COMPACT_ATOMS: atom_id res chain seq x y z
N MET A 1 -19.90 9.63 35.70
CA MET A 1 -20.18 11.08 35.60
C MET A 1 -21.25 11.29 34.53
N PHE A 2 -22.21 12.19 34.71
CA PHE A 2 -23.38 12.46 33.83
C PHE A 2 -24.62 11.53 33.92
N GLY A 3 -24.73 10.65 34.92
CA GLY A 3 -25.91 9.77 35.05
C GLY A 3 -26.04 8.68 33.96
N MET A 4 -25.05 8.58 33.08
CA MET A 4 -24.93 7.53 32.07
C MET A 4 -24.25 6.28 32.66
N THR A 5 -24.56 5.10 32.10
CA THR A 5 -23.80 3.88 32.40
C THR A 5 -22.36 4.02 31.92
N HIS A 6 -21.43 3.28 32.54
CA HIS A 6 -20.02 3.32 32.16
C HIS A 6 -19.81 2.97 30.69
N GLU A 7 -20.56 1.99 30.18
CA GLU A 7 -20.53 1.58 28.77
C GLU A 7 -20.97 2.71 27.83
N THR A 8 -22.10 3.38 28.13
CA THR A 8 -22.58 4.52 27.34
C THR A 8 -21.58 5.66 27.35
N PHE A 9 -20.94 5.93 28.50
CA PHE A 9 -19.90 6.94 28.60
C PHE A 9 -18.70 6.63 27.68
N LEU A 10 -18.18 5.41 27.71
CA LEU A 10 -17.06 4.99 26.85
C LEU A 10 -17.39 5.11 25.35
N LEU A 11 -18.61 4.78 24.94
CA LEU A 11 -19.04 4.92 23.54
C LEU A 11 -19.14 6.38 23.10
N VAL A 12 -19.71 7.24 23.95
CA VAL A 12 -19.80 8.68 23.66
C VAL A 12 -18.40 9.29 23.60
N ASP A 13 -17.52 8.92 24.53
CA ASP A 13 -16.14 9.38 24.58
C ASP A 13 -15.36 8.97 23.33
N ALA A 14 -15.51 7.72 22.89
CA ALA A 14 -14.93 7.22 21.64
C ALA A 14 -15.49 7.97 20.41
N LEU A 15 -16.81 8.22 20.36
CA LEU A 15 -17.42 8.96 19.26
C LEU A 15 -16.90 10.40 19.20
N VAL A 16 -16.85 11.09 20.34
CA VAL A 16 -16.31 12.46 20.46
C VAL A 16 -14.85 12.48 20.02
N THR A 17 -14.07 11.49 20.44
CA THR A 17 -12.67 11.34 20.05
C THR A 17 -12.52 11.18 18.53
N ILE A 18 -13.30 10.29 17.90
CA ILE A 18 -13.24 10.03 16.45
C ILE A 18 -13.67 11.27 15.67
N VAL A 19 -14.78 11.91 16.06
CA VAL A 19 -15.24 13.16 15.42
C VAL A 19 -14.19 14.26 15.59
N GLY A 20 -13.62 14.40 16.78
CA GLY A 20 -12.55 15.34 17.06
C GLY A 20 -11.30 15.09 16.19
N LEU A 21 -10.87 13.83 16.08
CA LEU A 21 -9.78 13.41 15.20
C LEU A 21 -10.04 13.80 13.74
N VAL A 22 -11.24 13.50 13.22
CA VAL A 22 -11.62 13.86 11.85
C VAL A 22 -11.59 15.38 11.67
N LEU A 23 -12.18 16.14 12.59
CA LEU A 23 -12.17 17.62 12.53
C LEU A 23 -10.76 18.20 12.61
N LEU A 24 -9.88 17.64 13.45
CA LEU A 24 -8.47 18.04 13.54
C LEU A 24 -7.77 17.89 12.18
N ILE A 25 -8.01 16.78 11.47
CA ILE A 25 -7.36 16.51 10.19
C ILE A 25 -8.01 17.31 9.05
N THR A 26 -9.34 17.30 8.93
CA THR A 26 -10.03 17.86 7.75
C THR A 26 -10.25 19.36 7.84
N THR A 27 -10.59 19.87 9.03
CA THR A 27 -11.00 21.27 9.24
C THR A 27 -9.83 22.10 9.74
N PHE A 28 -9.20 21.66 10.83
CA PHE A 28 -8.06 22.36 11.43
C PHE A 28 -6.72 22.07 10.74
N LYS A 29 -6.70 21.11 9.79
CA LYS A 29 -5.53 20.74 8.99
C LYS A 29 -4.30 20.38 9.84
N VAL A 30 -4.53 19.83 11.02
CA VAL A 30 -3.47 19.31 11.89
C VAL A 30 -2.87 18.07 11.23
N HIS A 31 -1.54 17.96 11.25
CA HIS A 31 -0.85 16.82 10.66
C HIS A 31 -1.38 15.49 11.24
N PRO A 32 -1.68 14.45 10.42
CA PRO A 32 -2.37 13.25 10.89
C PRO A 32 -1.68 12.53 12.06
N PHE A 33 -0.35 12.47 12.06
CA PHE A 33 0.42 11.91 13.18
C PHE A 33 0.13 12.63 14.51
N VAL A 34 0.12 13.97 14.49
CA VAL A 34 -0.14 14.79 15.68
C VAL A 34 -1.60 14.64 16.10
N ALA A 35 -2.53 14.69 15.15
CA ALA A 35 -3.96 14.52 15.42
C ALA A 35 -4.27 13.15 16.06
N LEU A 36 -3.70 12.06 15.53
CA LEU A 36 -3.84 10.71 16.10
C LEU A 36 -3.27 10.62 17.52
N THR A 37 -2.11 11.23 17.76
CA THR A 37 -1.47 11.24 19.08
C THR A 37 -2.31 12.03 20.10
N LEU A 38 -2.83 13.19 19.70
CA LEU A 38 -3.72 14.00 20.53
C LEU A 38 -5.05 13.28 20.82
N ALA A 39 -5.66 12.66 19.80
CA ALA A 39 -6.89 11.90 19.97
C ALA A 39 -6.69 10.68 20.88
N ALA A 40 -5.56 9.98 20.75
CA ALA A 40 -5.20 8.87 21.63
C ALA A 40 -5.02 9.35 23.08
N GLY A 41 -4.30 10.45 23.29
CA GLY A 41 -4.11 11.04 24.61
C GLY A 41 -5.42 11.52 25.23
N PHE A 42 -6.27 12.17 24.44
CA PHE A 42 -7.60 12.61 24.86
C PHE A 42 -8.41 11.42 25.37
N LEU A 43 -8.61 10.39 24.53
CA LEU A 43 -9.38 9.19 24.88
C LEU A 43 -8.83 8.49 26.12
N GLY A 44 -7.51 8.32 26.21
CA GLY A 44 -6.90 7.68 27.38
C GLY A 44 -7.16 8.44 28.69
N LEU A 45 -7.16 9.77 28.64
CA LEU A 45 -7.40 10.61 29.82
C LEU A 45 -8.89 10.70 30.18
N THR A 46 -9.78 10.71 29.20
CA THR A 46 -11.23 10.88 29.41
C THR A 46 -11.95 9.58 29.72
N SER A 47 -11.46 8.44 29.23
CA SER A 47 -12.06 7.12 29.46
C SER A 47 -11.89 6.57 30.89
N GLY A 48 -11.08 7.22 31.73
CA GLY A 48 -10.82 6.80 33.12
C GLY A 48 -9.64 5.85 33.28
N MET A 49 -8.77 5.71 32.27
CA MET A 49 -7.53 4.95 32.42
C MET A 49 -6.59 5.63 33.44
N PRO A 50 -5.78 4.86 34.19
CA PRO A 50 -4.69 5.42 34.98
C PRO A 50 -3.74 6.23 34.08
N VAL A 51 -3.47 7.48 34.46
CA VAL A 51 -2.65 8.42 33.66
C VAL A 51 -1.28 7.82 33.29
N GLU A 52 -0.67 7.07 34.22
CA GLU A 52 0.59 6.35 34.03
C GLU A 52 0.55 5.28 32.93
N LYS A 53 -0.63 4.71 32.65
CA LYS A 53 -0.81 3.70 31.59
C LYS A 53 -1.06 4.33 30.22
N VAL A 54 -1.52 5.57 30.15
CA VAL A 54 -1.89 6.22 28.88
C VAL A 54 -0.70 6.26 27.92
N MET A 55 0.45 6.76 28.36
CA MET A 55 1.64 6.80 27.50
C MET A 55 2.23 5.43 27.21
N LYS A 56 2.21 4.53 28.20
CA LYS A 56 2.71 3.16 28.02
C LYS A 56 1.91 2.40 26.98
N SER A 57 0.58 2.42 27.07
CA SER A 57 -0.29 1.74 26.12
C SER A 57 -0.22 2.38 24.73
N PHE A 58 -0.03 3.70 24.61
CA PHE A 58 0.22 4.32 23.32
C PHE A 58 1.53 3.80 22.70
N GLN A 59 2.62 3.75 23.47
CA GLN A 59 3.93 3.25 23.04
C GLN A 59 3.88 1.78 22.65
N GLU A 60 3.17 0.93 23.40
CA GLU A 60 2.99 -0.49 23.08
C GLU A 60 2.25 -0.67 21.74
N GLY A 61 1.14 0.05 21.55
CA GLY A 61 0.39 0.03 20.29
C GLY A 61 1.20 0.54 19.10
N PHE A 62 1.91 1.65 19.31
CA PHE A 62 2.78 2.27 18.32
C PHE A 62 3.93 1.33 17.91
N GLY A 63 4.66 0.82 18.90
CA GLY A 63 5.81 -0.06 18.70
C GLY A 63 5.44 -1.41 18.09
N GLY A 64 4.31 -1.99 18.51
CA GLY A 64 3.83 -3.26 17.95
C GLY A 64 3.53 -3.17 16.45
N VAL A 65 2.90 -2.07 16.01
CA VAL A 65 2.67 -1.83 14.58
C VAL A 65 3.96 -1.55 13.83
N LEU A 66 4.85 -0.72 14.39
CA LEU A 66 6.11 -0.36 13.74
C LEU A 66 7.07 -1.54 13.59
N GLY A 67 7.13 -2.45 14.57
CA GLY A 67 8.03 -3.60 14.55
C GLY A 67 7.83 -4.48 13.32
N PHE A 68 6.58 -4.66 12.89
CA PHE A 68 6.26 -5.43 11.69
C PHE A 68 6.23 -4.58 10.42
N VAL A 69 5.46 -3.49 10.42
CA VAL A 69 5.16 -2.71 9.20
C VAL A 69 6.33 -1.81 8.80
N GLY A 70 7.09 -1.27 9.75
CA GLY A 70 8.15 -0.30 9.49
C GLY A 70 9.29 -0.86 8.63
N ILE A 71 9.74 -2.09 8.92
CA ILE A 71 10.80 -2.77 8.16
C ILE A 71 10.34 -3.03 6.73
N ILE A 72 9.11 -3.52 6.58
CA ILE A 72 8.52 -3.83 5.27
C ILE A 72 8.38 -2.54 4.43
N LEU A 73 7.98 -1.43 5.07
CA LEU A 73 7.91 -0.12 4.41
C LEU A 73 9.25 0.33 3.85
N GLY A 74 10.30 0.28 4.68
CA GLY A 74 11.65 0.68 4.26
C GLY A 74 12.18 -0.16 3.11
N LEU A 75 12.07 -1.49 3.20
CA LEU A 75 12.53 -2.38 2.13
C LEU A 75 11.70 -2.21 0.85
N GLY A 76 10.38 -2.09 0.98
CA GLY A 76 9.46 -1.91 -0.14
C GLY A 76 9.71 -0.61 -0.91
N THR A 77 9.93 0.51 -0.21
CA THR A 77 10.23 1.77 -0.92
C THR A 77 11.60 1.82 -1.54
N MET A 78 12.60 1.20 -0.92
CA MET A 78 13.93 1.06 -1.53
C MET A 78 13.84 0.27 -2.84
N LEU A 79 13.13 -0.87 -2.81
CA LEU A 79 12.88 -1.69 -4.00
C LEU A 79 12.12 -0.88 -5.06
N GLY A 80 11.06 -0.19 -4.66
CA GLY A 80 10.24 0.61 -5.57
C GLY A 80 10.98 1.80 -6.17
N LYS A 81 11.84 2.46 -5.40
CA LYS A 81 12.69 3.58 -5.86
C LYS A 81 13.71 3.09 -6.89
N LEU A 82 14.40 1.98 -6.62
CA LEU A 82 15.31 1.38 -7.61
C LEU A 82 14.57 0.98 -8.90
N MET A 83 13.38 0.41 -8.78
CA MET A 83 12.56 0.05 -9.95
C MET A 83 12.14 1.28 -10.76
N ALA A 84 11.76 2.38 -10.09
CA ALA A 84 11.35 3.61 -10.73
C ALA A 84 12.53 4.28 -11.46
N ASP A 85 13.66 4.50 -10.78
CA ASP A 85 14.82 5.19 -11.35
C ASP A 85 15.58 4.36 -12.39
N SER A 86 15.49 3.03 -12.34
CA SER A 86 16.06 2.14 -13.37
C SER A 86 15.25 2.07 -14.65
N GLY A 87 14.04 2.64 -14.68
CA GLY A 87 13.10 2.50 -15.81
C GLY A 87 12.41 1.14 -15.85
N GLY A 88 12.43 0.36 -14.76
CA GLY A 88 11.71 -0.92 -14.67
C GLY A 88 10.20 -0.76 -14.87
N ALA A 89 9.59 0.24 -14.25
CA ALA A 89 8.17 0.54 -14.44
C ALA A 89 7.85 0.93 -15.90
N ASP A 90 8.70 1.78 -16.49
CA ASP A 90 8.58 2.20 -17.89
C ASP A 90 8.69 1.01 -18.84
N GLN A 91 9.58 0.06 -18.58
CA GLN A 91 9.70 -1.16 -19.37
C GLN A 91 8.41 -1.97 -19.35
N ILE A 92 7.79 -2.17 -18.18
CA ILE A 92 6.53 -2.93 -18.04
C ILE A 92 5.43 -2.27 -18.86
N ALA A 93 5.27 -0.97 -18.65
CA ALA A 93 4.34 -0.13 -19.37
C ALA A 93 4.51 -0.24 -20.89
N GLN A 94 5.71 0.04 -21.40
CA GLN A 94 5.98 0.04 -22.83
C GLN A 94 5.78 -1.35 -23.44
N THR A 95 6.18 -2.41 -22.74
CA THR A 95 5.99 -3.79 -23.20
C THR A 95 4.51 -4.11 -23.30
N LEU A 96 3.71 -3.83 -22.27
CA LEU A 96 2.28 -4.12 -22.29
C LEU A 96 1.52 -3.29 -23.33
N ILE A 97 1.90 -2.02 -23.53
CA ILE A 97 1.33 -1.18 -24.60
C ILE A 97 1.62 -1.77 -25.99
N ARG A 98 2.85 -2.27 -26.21
CA ARG A 98 3.22 -2.94 -27.47
C ARG A 98 2.44 -4.24 -27.67
N THR A 99 2.27 -5.04 -26.61
CA THR A 99 1.58 -6.34 -26.66
C THR A 99 0.08 -6.21 -26.89
N PHE A 100 -0.60 -5.33 -26.16
CA PHE A 100 -2.06 -5.15 -26.28
C PHE A 100 -2.45 -4.33 -27.52
N GLY A 101 -1.53 -3.53 -28.04
CA GLY A 101 -1.73 -2.64 -29.18
C GLY A 101 -2.54 -1.38 -28.84
N LYS A 102 -2.56 -0.44 -29.80
CA LYS A 102 -3.14 0.91 -29.61
C LYS A 102 -4.62 0.89 -29.20
N GLN A 103 -5.40 -0.07 -29.69
CA GLN A 103 -6.84 -0.13 -29.43
C GLN A 103 -7.19 -0.54 -28.00
N LYS A 104 -6.33 -1.32 -27.34
CA LYS A 104 -6.55 -1.83 -25.97
C LYS A 104 -5.62 -1.19 -24.95
N VAL A 105 -5.14 0.02 -25.24
CA VAL A 105 -4.12 0.67 -24.40
C VAL A 105 -4.58 0.89 -22.95
N HIS A 106 -5.87 1.18 -22.74
CA HIS A 106 -6.48 1.28 -21.41
C HIS A 106 -6.39 0.00 -20.58
N TRP A 107 -6.41 -1.18 -21.20
CA TRP A 107 -6.16 -2.45 -20.52
C TRP A 107 -4.69 -2.61 -20.16
N ALA A 108 -3.79 -2.29 -21.11
CA ALA A 108 -2.35 -2.31 -20.86
C ALA A 108 -1.99 -1.42 -19.68
N MET A 109 -2.59 -0.23 -19.58
CA MET A 109 -2.34 0.69 -18.48
C MET A 109 -2.81 0.14 -17.14
N MET A 110 -4.00 -0.49 -17.07
CA MET A 110 -4.46 -1.13 -15.83
C MET A 110 -3.50 -2.23 -15.39
N PHE A 111 -3.14 -3.17 -16.28
CA PHE A 111 -2.21 -4.25 -15.94
C PHE A 111 -0.81 -3.74 -15.60
N SER A 112 -0.32 -2.72 -16.30
CA SER A 112 0.97 -2.09 -15.98
C SER A 112 0.94 -1.53 -14.56
N ALA A 113 -0.11 -0.78 -14.23
CA ALA A 113 -0.28 -0.14 -12.95
C ALA A 113 -0.52 -1.16 -11.81
N PHE A 114 -1.23 -2.25 -12.10
CA PHE A 114 -1.42 -3.37 -11.19
C PHE A 114 -0.09 -4.06 -10.85
N LEU A 115 0.73 -4.39 -11.87
CA LEU A 115 2.02 -5.03 -11.66
C LEU A 115 3.04 -4.11 -10.97
N VAL A 116 3.13 -2.85 -11.41
CA VAL A 116 3.99 -1.82 -10.82
C VAL A 116 3.57 -1.52 -9.38
N GLY A 117 2.27 -1.56 -9.10
CA GLY A 117 1.71 -1.29 -7.78
C GLY A 117 1.98 -2.38 -6.74
N ILE A 118 2.41 -3.59 -7.11
CA ILE A 118 2.73 -4.65 -6.15
C ILE A 118 3.88 -4.22 -5.22
N PRO A 119 5.03 -3.76 -5.74
CA PRO A 119 6.12 -3.26 -4.91
C PRO A 119 6.06 -1.76 -4.60
N LEU A 120 5.33 -0.94 -5.38
CA LEU A 120 5.31 0.52 -5.21
C LEU A 120 4.11 1.01 -4.43
N PHE A 121 4.34 2.01 -3.58
CA PHE A 121 3.28 2.80 -2.99
C PHE A 121 2.46 3.50 -4.07
N PHE A 122 1.16 3.65 -3.79
CA PHE A 122 0.22 4.31 -4.70
C PHE A 122 0.73 5.66 -5.18
N GLU A 123 1.22 6.51 -4.27
CA GLU A 123 1.70 7.85 -4.61
C GLU A 123 2.91 7.80 -5.55
N ILE A 124 3.90 6.94 -5.26
CA ILE A 124 5.11 6.79 -6.07
C ILE A 124 4.75 6.22 -7.45
N GLY A 125 3.94 5.17 -7.49
CA GLY A 125 3.47 4.56 -8.74
C GLY A 125 2.64 5.52 -9.59
N PHE A 126 1.79 6.34 -8.96
CA PHE A 126 1.00 7.35 -9.63
C PHE A 126 1.88 8.43 -10.27
N VAL A 127 2.81 9.02 -9.51
CA VAL A 127 3.73 10.05 -10.01
C VAL A 127 4.61 9.51 -11.14
N LEU A 128 5.01 8.24 -11.06
CA LEU A 128 5.83 7.59 -12.07
C LEU A 128 5.06 7.30 -13.37
N LEU A 129 3.83 6.81 -13.26
CA LEU A 129 3.05 6.39 -14.42
C LEU A 129 2.18 7.50 -15.02
N ILE A 130 1.98 8.62 -14.32
CA ILE A 130 1.18 9.72 -14.87
C ILE A 130 1.76 10.30 -16.16
N PRO A 131 3.08 10.55 -16.33
CA PRO A 131 3.61 11.06 -17.59
C PRO A 131 3.31 10.12 -18.77
N LEU A 132 3.33 8.82 -18.51
CA LEU A 132 2.99 7.80 -19.51
C LEU A 132 1.53 7.91 -19.97
N VAL A 133 0.59 8.26 -19.09
CA VAL A 133 -0.82 8.51 -19.49
C VAL A 133 -0.88 9.59 -20.56
N PHE A 134 -0.17 10.70 -20.35
CA PHE A 134 -0.13 11.82 -21.29
C PHE A 134 0.61 11.43 -22.59
N ILE A 135 1.75 10.75 -22.50
CA ILE A 135 2.50 10.27 -23.68
C ILE A 135 1.63 9.34 -24.55
N VAL A 136 0.95 8.39 -23.92
CA VAL A 136 0.06 7.44 -24.60
C VAL A 136 -1.14 8.16 -25.22
N ALA A 137 -1.77 9.08 -24.49
CA ALA A 137 -2.86 9.89 -25.00
C ALA A 137 -2.42 10.69 -26.24
N ARG A 138 -1.23 11.31 -26.23
CA ARG A 138 -0.64 12.03 -27.38
C ARG A 138 -0.47 11.13 -28.59
N ARG A 139 0.14 9.95 -28.38
CA ARG A 139 0.53 9.03 -29.46
C ARG A 139 -0.65 8.26 -30.06
N THR A 140 -1.71 8.04 -29.28
CA THR A 140 -2.87 7.23 -29.69
C THR A 140 -4.11 8.07 -30.01
N GLY A 141 -4.16 9.34 -29.60
CA GLY A 141 -5.35 10.19 -29.71
C GLY A 141 -6.48 9.77 -28.76
N VAL A 142 -6.22 8.84 -27.84
CA VAL A 142 -7.22 8.35 -26.87
C VAL A 142 -7.31 9.31 -25.69
N SER A 143 -8.53 9.56 -25.22
CA SER A 143 -8.83 10.37 -24.03
C SER A 143 -7.99 9.98 -22.81
N ILE A 144 -7.42 10.97 -22.11
CA ILE A 144 -6.67 10.75 -20.86
C ILE A 144 -7.52 10.07 -19.79
N VAL A 145 -8.83 10.31 -19.76
CA VAL A 145 -9.74 9.69 -18.79
C VAL A 145 -9.84 8.19 -19.06
N LYS A 146 -9.91 7.80 -20.34
CA LYS A 146 -9.99 6.39 -20.75
C LYS A 146 -8.71 5.61 -20.40
N ILE A 147 -7.58 6.30 -20.21
CA ILE A 147 -6.26 5.72 -19.93
C ILE A 147 -5.95 5.79 -18.43
N GLY A 148 -6.17 6.96 -17.82
CA GLY A 148 -5.84 7.28 -16.44
C GLY A 148 -6.73 6.59 -15.40
N ILE A 149 -8.04 6.46 -15.65
CA ILE A 149 -8.94 5.71 -14.75
C ILE A 149 -8.51 4.24 -14.59
N PRO A 150 -8.25 3.49 -15.67
CA PRO A 150 -7.69 2.13 -15.56
C PRO A 150 -6.38 2.05 -14.78
N LEU A 151 -5.47 3.01 -14.98
CA LEU A 151 -4.21 3.07 -14.24
C LEU A 151 -4.43 3.28 -12.74
N LEU A 152 -5.29 4.25 -12.38
CA LEU A 152 -5.62 4.54 -10.99
C LEU A 152 -6.31 3.37 -10.31
N ALA A 153 -7.24 2.70 -11.01
CA ALA A 153 -7.92 1.52 -10.51
C ALA A 153 -6.94 0.36 -10.24
N GLY A 154 -5.99 0.12 -11.16
CA GLY A 154 -4.95 -0.90 -11.00
C GLY A 154 -4.06 -0.64 -9.77
N LEU A 155 -3.53 0.58 -9.63
CA LEU A 155 -2.73 0.97 -8.46
C LEU A 155 -3.54 0.90 -7.17
N SER A 156 -4.76 1.42 -7.18
CA SER A 156 -5.61 1.51 -5.99
C SER A 156 -6.04 0.13 -5.49
N ALA A 157 -6.44 -0.78 -6.39
CA ALA A 157 -6.85 -2.13 -6.03
C ALA A 157 -5.71 -2.89 -5.34
N VAL A 158 -4.49 -2.84 -5.89
CA VAL A 158 -3.33 -3.51 -5.29
C VAL A 158 -2.94 -2.86 -3.97
N HIS A 159 -2.92 -1.54 -3.91
CA HIS A 159 -2.57 -0.79 -2.70
C HIS A 159 -3.50 -1.11 -1.51
N GLY A 160 -4.81 -1.24 -1.78
CA GLY A 160 -5.81 -1.46 -0.73
C GLY A 160 -6.01 -2.93 -0.35
N LEU A 161 -5.78 -3.87 -1.27
CA LEU A 161 -6.24 -5.26 -1.11
C LEU A 161 -5.10 -6.29 -1.04
N VAL A 162 -3.89 -5.96 -1.49
CA VAL A 162 -2.82 -6.95 -1.68
C VAL A 162 -1.61 -6.62 -0.80
N PRO A 163 -1.19 -7.53 0.10
CA PRO A 163 0.10 -7.42 0.80
C PRO A 163 1.27 -7.37 -0.21
N PRO A 164 2.36 -6.64 0.07
CA PRO A 164 2.85 -6.19 1.37
C PRO A 164 2.48 -4.73 1.74
N HIS A 165 1.34 -4.20 1.27
CA HIS A 165 0.94 -2.85 1.64
C HIS A 165 0.57 -2.71 3.13
N PRO A 166 0.75 -1.52 3.74
CA PRO A 166 0.56 -1.32 5.18
C PRO A 166 -0.80 -1.71 5.72
N GLY A 167 -1.86 -1.32 5.02
CA GLY A 167 -3.24 -1.62 5.43
C GLY A 167 -3.48 -3.13 5.52
N PRO A 168 -3.30 -3.87 4.40
CA PRO A 168 -3.39 -5.33 4.40
C PRO A 168 -2.46 -6.01 5.42
N LEU A 169 -1.19 -5.60 5.52
CA LEU A 169 -0.25 -6.19 6.47
C LEU A 169 -0.61 -5.94 7.93
N LEU A 170 -1.10 -4.74 8.24
CA LEU A 170 -1.57 -4.41 9.58
C LEU A 170 -2.78 -5.26 9.94
N ALA A 171 -3.75 -5.41 9.02
CA ALA A 171 -4.89 -6.29 9.23
C ALA A 171 -4.44 -7.75 9.47
N ILE A 172 -3.52 -8.26 8.65
CA ILE A 172 -2.95 -9.60 8.82
C ILE A 172 -2.30 -9.76 10.20
N GLY A 173 -1.46 -8.81 10.60
CA GLY A 173 -0.78 -8.84 11.89
C GLY A 173 -1.75 -8.78 13.08
N ILE A 174 -2.86 -8.04 12.95
CA ILE A 174 -3.90 -7.93 13.98
C ILE A 174 -4.71 -9.24 14.09
N PHE A 175 -5.13 -9.81 12.96
CA PHE A 175 -5.97 -11.01 12.94
C PHE A 175 -5.19 -12.32 13.00
N GLY A 176 -3.85 -12.27 12.99
CA GLY A 176 -3.01 -13.47 12.89
C GLY A 176 -3.26 -14.25 11.60
N ALA A 177 -3.66 -13.57 10.53
CA ALA A 177 -4.02 -14.21 9.27
C ALA A 177 -2.78 -14.75 8.54
N ASP A 178 -2.97 -15.75 7.69
CA ASP A 178 -1.88 -16.21 6.82
C ASP A 178 -1.64 -15.22 5.67
N ILE A 179 -0.38 -14.78 5.52
CA ILE A 179 -0.01 -13.74 4.57
C ILE A 179 -0.21 -14.21 3.13
N GLY A 180 0.24 -15.40 2.76
CA GLY A 180 0.11 -15.86 1.37
C GLY A 180 -1.32 -16.24 1.00
N LYS A 181 -2.15 -16.76 1.93
CA LYS A 181 -3.61 -16.89 1.69
C LYS A 181 -4.23 -15.52 1.46
N THR A 182 -3.85 -14.53 2.25
CA THR A 182 -4.37 -13.15 2.07
C THR A 182 -3.91 -12.55 0.74
N ILE A 183 -2.66 -12.79 0.30
CA ILE A 183 -2.20 -12.43 -1.04
C ILE A 183 -3.03 -13.12 -2.11
N PHE A 184 -3.24 -14.44 -1.99
CA PHE A 184 -3.98 -15.22 -2.97
C PHE A 184 -5.42 -14.71 -3.13
N TYR A 185 -6.17 -14.58 -2.04
CA TYR A 185 -7.52 -14.02 -2.08
C TYR A 185 -7.52 -12.54 -2.47
N GLY A 186 -6.55 -11.77 -1.99
CA GLY A 186 -6.37 -10.37 -2.34
C GLY A 186 -6.20 -10.19 -3.85
N LEU A 187 -5.39 -11.00 -4.53
CA LEU A 187 -5.23 -10.97 -5.98
C LEU A 187 -6.50 -11.40 -6.72
N ILE A 188 -7.20 -12.42 -6.21
CA ILE A 188 -8.49 -12.89 -6.77
C ILE A 188 -9.55 -11.79 -6.70
N VAL A 189 -9.56 -10.95 -5.66
CA VAL A 189 -10.53 -9.86 -5.51
C VAL A 189 -10.06 -8.56 -6.19
N ALA A 190 -8.77 -8.24 -6.06
CA ALA A 190 -8.19 -7.00 -6.60
C ALA A 190 -8.22 -6.97 -8.12
N LEU A 191 -7.94 -8.08 -8.80
CA LEU A 191 -7.90 -8.11 -10.25
C LEU A 191 -9.29 -7.84 -10.88
N PRO A 192 -10.39 -8.55 -10.50
CA PRO A 192 -11.73 -8.20 -10.93
C PRO A 192 -12.13 -6.77 -10.56
N THR A 193 -11.79 -6.31 -9.35
CA THR A 193 -12.07 -4.94 -8.92
C THR A 193 -11.39 -3.92 -9.83
N ALA A 194 -10.10 -4.12 -10.14
CA ALA A 194 -9.34 -3.28 -11.06
C ALA A 194 -9.90 -3.31 -12.49
N ILE A 195 -10.39 -4.46 -12.95
CA ILE A 195 -11.01 -4.60 -14.27
C ILE A 195 -12.34 -3.83 -14.34
N ILE A 196 -13.19 -3.96 -13.33
CA ILE A 196 -14.50 -3.32 -13.28
C ILE A 196 -14.35 -1.81 -13.11
N ALA A 197 -13.60 -1.36 -12.08
CA ALA A 197 -13.39 0.05 -11.79
C ALA A 197 -12.45 0.75 -12.80
N GLY A 198 -11.62 -0.02 -13.52
CA GLY A 198 -10.62 0.49 -14.43
C GLY A 198 -11.09 0.56 -15.88
N PRO A 199 -10.74 -0.42 -16.75
CA PRO A 199 -11.06 -0.37 -18.18
C PRO A 199 -12.56 -0.37 -18.48
N ILE A 200 -13.39 -1.09 -17.72
CA ILE A 200 -14.84 -1.12 -17.96
C ILE A 200 -15.47 0.24 -17.63
N TYR A 201 -15.31 0.70 -16.39
CA TYR A 201 -15.82 1.99 -15.97
C TYR A 201 -15.17 3.17 -16.72
N GLY A 202 -13.85 3.13 -16.93
CA GLY A 202 -13.08 4.12 -17.67
C GLY A 202 -13.57 4.31 -19.10
N ASN A 203 -13.93 3.23 -19.80
CA ASN A 203 -14.51 3.30 -21.13
C ASN A 203 -15.94 3.88 -21.14
N TRP A 204 -16.71 3.66 -20.07
CA TRP A 204 -18.05 4.22 -19.90
C TRP A 204 -18.01 5.72 -19.57
N ILE A 205 -17.15 6.15 -18.65
CA ILE A 205 -17.08 7.54 -18.19
C ILE A 205 -16.37 8.46 -19.17
N SER A 206 -15.38 7.96 -19.91
CA SER A 206 -14.64 8.75 -20.91
C SER A 206 -15.49 9.24 -22.09
N LYS A 207 -16.67 8.66 -22.31
CA LYS A 207 -17.65 9.16 -23.29
C LYS A 207 -18.46 10.36 -22.78
N ARG A 208 -18.47 10.60 -21.47
CA ARG A 208 -19.23 11.67 -20.80
C ARG A 208 -18.36 12.85 -20.37
N ILE A 209 -17.08 12.61 -20.13
CA ILE A 209 -16.15 13.62 -19.65
C ILE A 209 -15.15 13.96 -20.76
N PRO A 210 -14.98 15.25 -21.12
CA PRO A 210 -13.94 15.68 -22.04
C PRO A 210 -12.56 15.23 -21.53
N GLY A 211 -11.81 14.52 -22.36
CA GLY A 211 -10.49 13.98 -21.99
C GLY A 211 -9.37 14.44 -22.90
N THR A 212 -9.53 15.63 -23.49
CA THR A 212 -8.50 16.31 -24.29
C THR A 212 -7.78 17.33 -23.40
N PRO A 213 -6.60 17.00 -22.86
CA PRO A 213 -5.77 17.97 -22.14
C PRO A 213 -5.37 19.12 -23.06
N SER A 214 -5.06 20.30 -22.49
CA SER A 214 -4.47 21.41 -23.25
C SER A 214 -3.11 21.01 -23.81
N GLN A 215 -2.74 21.54 -24.98
CA GLN A 215 -1.42 21.27 -25.58
C GLN A 215 -0.27 21.70 -24.67
N GLU A 216 -0.45 22.80 -23.93
CA GLU A 216 0.54 23.27 -22.97
C GLU A 216 0.77 22.26 -21.83
N LEU A 217 -0.29 21.68 -21.27
CA LEU A 217 -0.16 20.64 -20.24
C LEU A 217 0.49 19.37 -20.80
N MET A 218 0.17 19.03 -22.05
CA MET A 218 0.77 17.90 -22.75
C MET A 218 2.28 18.09 -22.94
N ASP A 219 2.73 19.26 -23.37
CA ASP A 219 4.16 19.50 -23.58
C ASP A 219 4.95 19.61 -22.28
N GLN A 220 4.32 20.03 -21.17
CA GLN A 220 4.94 20.05 -19.85
C GLN A 220 5.15 18.64 -19.27
N ILE A 221 4.14 17.77 -19.39
CA ILE A 221 4.11 16.46 -18.71
C ILE A 221 4.60 15.32 -19.61
N ALA A 222 4.29 15.34 -20.91
CA ALA A 222 4.65 14.27 -21.85
C ALA A 222 6.10 14.42 -22.35
N LYS A 223 7.05 14.63 -21.45
CA LYS A 223 8.48 14.49 -21.76
C LYS A 223 8.78 13.02 -21.92
N GLU A 224 9.25 12.62 -23.10
CA GLU A 224 9.66 11.24 -23.35
C GLU A 224 10.78 10.88 -22.37
N SER A 225 10.58 9.82 -21.57
CA SER A 225 11.65 9.26 -20.78
C SER A 225 12.69 8.66 -21.74
N SER A 226 13.97 8.86 -21.42
CA SER A 226 15.08 8.31 -22.20
C SER A 226 14.95 6.79 -22.24
N THR A 227 14.76 6.22 -23.44
CA THR A 227 14.64 4.77 -23.65
C THR A 227 15.99 4.04 -23.60
N GLU A 228 17.08 4.74 -23.31
CA GLU A 228 18.41 4.13 -23.25
C GLU A 228 18.57 3.32 -21.96
N ASN A 229 18.99 2.05 -22.09
CA ASN A 229 19.29 1.13 -20.98
C ASN A 229 18.12 0.66 -20.08
N LEU A 230 16.90 0.48 -20.61
CA LEU A 230 15.82 -0.17 -19.83
C LEU A 230 16.14 -1.64 -19.47
N PRO A 231 15.83 -2.10 -18.24
CA PRO A 231 15.98 -3.51 -17.87
C PRO A 231 15.07 -4.39 -18.76
N GLY A 232 15.44 -5.66 -18.96
CA GLY A 232 14.60 -6.58 -19.72
C GLY A 232 13.28 -6.86 -19.00
N PHE A 233 12.15 -6.91 -19.73
CA PHE A 233 10.81 -7.11 -19.16
C PHE A 233 10.72 -8.33 -18.22
N GLY A 234 11.30 -9.48 -18.62
CA GLY A 234 11.31 -10.68 -17.80
C GLY A 234 12.10 -10.52 -16.51
N ILE A 235 13.26 -9.84 -16.57
CA ILE A 235 14.07 -9.54 -15.38
C ILE A 235 13.27 -8.63 -14.45
N THR A 236 12.63 -7.58 -14.99
CA THR A 236 11.80 -6.67 -14.19
C THR A 236 10.67 -7.43 -13.51
N LEU A 237 9.94 -8.29 -14.24
CA LEU A 237 8.87 -9.10 -13.65
C LEU A 237 9.38 -10.04 -12.55
N ILE A 238 10.50 -10.73 -12.77
CA ILE A 238 11.09 -11.62 -11.77
C ILE A 238 11.46 -10.82 -10.53
N THR A 239 12.18 -9.69 -10.67
CA THR A 239 12.62 -8.90 -9.52
C THR A 239 11.47 -8.35 -8.70
N ILE A 240 10.40 -7.85 -9.33
CA ILE A 240 9.27 -7.24 -8.61
C ILE A 240 8.31 -8.27 -8.02
N LEU A 241 8.14 -9.42 -8.68
CA LEU A 241 7.24 -10.48 -8.23
C LEU A 241 7.93 -11.44 -7.27
N LEU A 242 9.26 -11.38 -7.13
CA LEU A 242 10.02 -12.25 -6.24
C LEU A 242 9.47 -12.25 -4.80
N PRO A 243 9.20 -11.10 -4.13
CA PRO A 243 8.67 -11.13 -2.76
C PRO A 243 7.35 -11.89 -2.67
N VAL A 244 6.44 -11.62 -3.61
CA VAL A 244 5.11 -12.25 -3.66
C VAL A 244 5.24 -13.74 -3.91
N PHE A 245 6.11 -14.14 -4.84
CA PHE A 245 6.37 -15.54 -5.13
C PHE A 245 6.91 -16.29 -3.91
N LEU A 246 7.89 -15.73 -3.19
CA LEU A 246 8.44 -16.34 -1.98
C LEU A 246 7.39 -16.43 -0.86
N MET A 247 6.58 -15.38 -0.66
CA MET A 247 5.50 -15.38 0.33
C MET A 247 4.42 -16.44 0.02
N LEU A 248 4.08 -16.64 -1.25
CA LEU A 248 3.15 -17.70 -1.67
C LEU A 248 3.74 -19.10 -1.53
N LEU A 249 5.04 -19.25 -1.79
CA LEU A 249 5.75 -20.52 -1.62
C LEU A 249 5.73 -21.00 -0.16
N LYS A 250 5.89 -20.08 0.80
CA LYS A 250 5.69 -20.37 2.23
C LYS A 250 4.29 -20.94 2.48
N THR A 251 3.24 -20.24 2.06
CA THR A 251 1.86 -20.69 2.30
C THR A 251 1.58 -22.06 1.68
N PHE A 252 2.16 -22.35 0.51
CA PHE A 252 2.05 -23.68 -0.08
C PHE A 252 2.72 -24.75 0.81
N ALA A 253 3.92 -24.48 1.32
CA ALA A 253 4.61 -25.36 2.26
C ALA A 253 3.81 -25.55 3.57
N ASP A 254 3.21 -24.49 4.11
CA ASP A 254 2.36 -24.53 5.30
C ASP A 254 1.14 -25.45 5.15
N VAL A 255 0.57 -25.52 3.95
CA VAL A 255 -0.61 -26.34 3.65
C VAL A 255 -0.25 -27.80 3.42
N VAL A 256 0.89 -28.08 2.77
CA VAL A 256 1.25 -29.42 2.30
C VAL A 256 2.12 -30.18 3.30
N LEU A 257 2.89 -29.49 4.15
CA LEU A 257 3.90 -30.11 4.99
C LEU A 257 3.59 -30.02 6.49
N PRO A 258 3.92 -31.05 7.29
CA PRO A 258 3.83 -31.00 8.74
C PRO A 258 4.75 -29.92 9.35
N GLU A 259 4.38 -29.40 10.52
CA GLU A 259 5.13 -28.32 11.22
C GLU A 259 6.60 -28.67 11.51
N ASN A 260 6.89 -29.94 11.78
CA ASN A 260 8.26 -30.40 12.11
C ASN A 260 9.13 -30.67 10.86
N ASN A 261 8.63 -30.41 9.66
CA ASN A 261 9.39 -30.68 8.44
C ASN A 261 10.48 -29.60 8.22
N MET A 262 11.74 -30.03 8.09
CA MET A 262 12.86 -29.12 7.87
C MET A 262 12.68 -28.20 6.64
N PHE A 263 12.09 -28.71 5.56
CA PHE A 263 11.82 -27.91 4.36
C PHE A 263 10.80 -26.81 4.63
N ARG A 264 9.76 -27.08 5.44
CA ARG A 264 8.77 -26.09 5.84
C ARG A 264 9.41 -24.95 6.63
N ILE A 265 10.28 -25.27 7.60
CA ILE A 265 11.00 -24.26 8.41
C ILE A 265 11.82 -23.31 7.51
N TRP A 266 12.50 -23.83 6.50
CA TRP A 266 13.24 -22.99 5.54
C TRP A 266 12.31 -22.15 4.66
N MET A 267 11.17 -22.69 4.23
CA MET A 267 10.17 -21.94 3.48
C MET A 267 9.52 -20.84 4.33
N ASP A 268 9.29 -21.08 5.62
CA ASP A 268 8.80 -20.07 6.56
C ASP A 268 9.76 -18.90 6.69
N LEU A 269 11.07 -19.19 6.77
CA LEU A 269 12.09 -18.17 6.81
C LEU A 269 12.17 -17.39 5.49
N ILE A 270 12.18 -18.06 4.34
CA ILE A 270 12.39 -17.42 3.03
C ILE A 270 11.15 -16.63 2.58
N GLY A 271 9.95 -17.15 2.85
CA GLY A 271 8.69 -16.50 2.50
C GLY A 271 8.15 -15.56 3.57
N HIS A 272 8.89 -15.30 4.65
CA HIS A 272 8.54 -14.21 5.56
C HIS A 272 8.63 -12.86 4.80
N PRO A 273 7.70 -11.91 4.99
CA PRO A 273 7.70 -10.66 4.21
C PRO A 273 9.01 -9.88 4.25
N ILE A 274 9.64 -9.81 5.42
CA ILE A 274 10.91 -9.09 5.61
C ILE A 274 12.03 -9.72 4.77
N THR A 275 12.20 -11.04 4.85
CA THR A 275 13.26 -11.76 4.13
C THR A 275 12.98 -11.81 2.64
N ALA A 276 11.72 -11.98 2.24
CA ALA A 276 11.28 -11.96 0.85
C ALA A 276 11.54 -10.59 0.17
N LEU A 277 11.20 -9.50 0.85
CA LEU A 277 11.50 -8.14 0.36
C LEU A 277 13.00 -7.85 0.37
N LEU A 278 13.73 -8.30 1.39
CA LEU A 278 15.19 -8.17 1.43
C LEU A 278 15.85 -8.91 0.27
N ALA A 279 15.43 -10.14 -0.02
CA ALA A 279 15.94 -10.92 -1.14
C ALA A 279 15.68 -10.21 -2.48
N ALA A 280 14.50 -9.64 -2.67
CA ALA A 280 14.19 -8.85 -3.86
C ALA A 280 14.97 -7.55 -3.95
N LEU A 281 15.21 -6.87 -2.82
CA LEU A 281 16.05 -5.67 -2.79
C LEU A 281 17.50 -5.99 -3.15
N LEU A 282 18.05 -7.10 -2.64
CA LEU A 282 19.39 -7.56 -3.00
C LEU A 282 19.48 -7.92 -4.48
N LEU A 283 18.46 -8.59 -5.03
CA LEU A 283 18.37 -8.82 -6.47
C LEU A 283 18.30 -7.50 -7.25
N ALA A 284 17.52 -6.53 -6.77
CA ALA A 284 17.37 -5.22 -7.39
C ALA A 284 18.67 -4.40 -7.43
N PHE A 285 19.57 -4.55 -6.44
CA PHE A 285 20.90 -3.93 -6.51
C PHE A 285 21.67 -4.34 -7.75
N TYR A 286 21.51 -5.59 -8.20
CA TYR A 286 22.07 -6.05 -9.45
C TYR A 286 21.19 -5.67 -10.64
N THR A 287 19.92 -6.07 -10.66
CA THR A 287 19.06 -5.97 -11.85
C THR A 287 18.66 -4.54 -12.20
N PHE A 288 18.32 -3.73 -11.19
CA PHE A 288 17.93 -2.32 -11.35
C PHE A 288 19.08 -1.35 -11.05
N GLY A 289 20.12 -1.79 -10.35
CA GLY A 289 21.33 -1.02 -10.08
C GLY A 289 22.47 -1.30 -11.07
N ALA A 290 23.37 -2.21 -10.70
CA ALA A 290 24.64 -2.43 -11.38
C ALA A 290 24.49 -2.80 -12.87
N ALA A 291 23.54 -3.67 -13.21
CA ALA A 291 23.28 -4.06 -14.59
C ALA A 291 22.72 -2.92 -15.46
N ARG A 292 22.30 -1.80 -14.85
CA ARG A 292 21.86 -0.55 -15.50
C ARG A 292 22.94 0.53 -15.51
N GLY A 293 24.16 0.20 -15.07
CA GLY A 293 25.29 1.13 -15.01
C GLY A 293 25.24 2.08 -13.82
N PHE A 294 24.44 1.79 -12.79
CA PHE A 294 24.45 2.61 -11.57
C PHE A 294 25.67 2.22 -10.72
N ASP A 295 26.44 3.22 -10.32
CA ASP A 295 27.52 3.03 -9.37
C ASP A 295 26.97 2.89 -7.94
N ARG A 296 27.84 2.47 -7.02
CA ARG A 296 27.46 2.29 -5.61
C ARG A 296 26.95 3.59 -4.99
N THR A 297 27.54 4.72 -5.35
CA THR A 297 27.15 6.05 -4.85
C THR A 297 25.72 6.38 -5.24
N LYS A 298 25.36 6.18 -6.51
CA LYS A 298 23.99 6.40 -6.99
C LYS A 298 23.00 5.46 -6.31
N ILE A 299 23.33 4.17 -6.18
CA ILE A 299 22.45 3.21 -5.48
C ILE A 299 22.20 3.69 -4.05
N MET A 300 23.22 4.00 -3.26
CA MET A 300 23.05 4.46 -1.87
C MET A 300 22.21 5.73 -1.80
N LYS A 301 22.48 6.71 -2.67
CA LYS A 301 21.68 7.94 -2.75
C LYS A 301 20.21 7.67 -3.02
N LEU A 302 19.89 6.72 -3.90
CA LEU A 302 18.50 6.34 -4.20
C LEU A 302 17.84 5.69 -2.96
N LEU A 303 18.56 4.83 -2.23
CA LEU A 303 18.04 4.23 -0.99
C LEU A 303 17.73 5.31 0.05
N ASP A 304 18.64 6.27 0.27
CA ASP A 304 18.42 7.37 1.23
C ASP A 304 17.21 8.23 0.84
N GLN A 305 17.09 8.57 -0.45
CA GLN A 305 15.96 9.34 -0.97
C GLN A 305 14.61 8.61 -0.79
N SER A 306 14.62 7.27 -0.81
CA SER A 306 13.40 6.48 -0.66
C SER A 306 12.85 6.45 0.77
N LEU A 307 13.68 6.79 1.77
CA LEU A 307 13.30 6.73 3.19
C LEU A 307 12.50 7.96 3.65
N ALA A 308 12.74 9.14 3.05
CA ALA A 308 12.07 10.36 3.48
C ALA A 308 10.54 10.33 3.33
N PRO A 309 9.96 9.90 2.18
CA PRO A 309 8.50 9.76 2.04
C PRO A 309 7.91 8.71 2.99
N VAL A 310 8.69 7.68 3.33
CA VAL A 310 8.29 6.58 4.23
C VAL A 310 8.15 7.05 5.66
N ALA A 311 9.01 7.96 6.13
CA ALA A 311 9.01 8.39 7.52
C ALA A 311 7.63 8.89 7.98
N ALA A 312 6.97 9.70 7.15
CA ALA A 312 5.62 10.18 7.44
C ALA A 312 4.59 9.05 7.52
N ILE A 313 4.63 8.10 6.58
CA ILE A 313 3.69 6.96 6.54
C ILE A 313 3.91 6.06 7.77
N VAL A 314 5.16 5.74 8.10
CA VAL A 314 5.55 4.95 9.28
C VAL A 314 4.99 5.60 10.55
N LEU A 315 5.20 6.90 10.74
CA LEU A 315 4.70 7.62 11.91
C LEU A 315 3.17 7.59 12.00
N ILE A 316 2.46 7.82 10.89
CA ILE A 316 0.99 7.81 10.86
C ILE A 316 0.43 6.41 11.16
N VAL A 317 0.99 5.37 10.54
CA VAL A 317 0.56 3.98 10.76
C VAL A 317 0.85 3.54 12.20
N GLY A 318 2.02 3.89 12.74
CA GLY A 318 2.35 3.69 14.15
C GLY A 318 1.37 4.41 15.08
N ALA A 319 1.07 5.68 14.84
CA ALA A 319 0.13 6.43 15.66
C ALA A 319 -1.31 5.86 15.58
N GLY A 320 -1.71 5.32 14.44
CA GLY A 320 -2.94 4.53 14.31
C GLY A 320 -2.92 3.28 15.22
N GLY A 321 -1.77 2.60 15.32
CA GLY A 321 -1.55 1.51 16.28
C GLY A 321 -1.66 1.95 17.74
N GLY A 322 -1.07 3.10 18.09
CA GLY A 322 -1.19 3.69 19.41
C GLY A 322 -2.63 4.09 19.76
N PHE A 323 -3.34 4.70 18.82
CA PHE A 323 -4.76 5.04 18.95
C PHE A 323 -5.64 3.79 19.12
N LYS A 324 -5.40 2.74 18.34
CA LYS A 324 -6.07 1.44 18.52
C LYS A 324 -5.83 0.87 19.92
N GLN A 325 -4.59 0.92 20.42
CA GLN A 325 -4.29 0.41 21.74
C GLN A 325 -4.96 1.22 22.86
N MET A 326 -5.19 2.52 22.66
CA MET A 326 -6.04 3.32 23.57
C MET A 326 -7.49 2.82 23.59
N LEU A 327 -8.10 2.56 22.43
CA LEU A 327 -9.47 2.03 22.34
C LEU A 327 -9.62 0.67 23.02
N VAL A 328 -8.59 -0.17 22.96
CA VAL A 328 -8.57 -1.48 23.62
C VAL A 328 -8.36 -1.31 25.12
N ALA A 329 -7.35 -0.56 25.53
CA ALA A 329 -6.99 -0.41 26.94
C ALA A 329 -8.00 0.39 27.77
N SER A 330 -8.82 1.23 27.11
CA SER A 330 -9.93 1.96 27.75
C SER A 330 -11.21 1.13 27.92
N GLY A 331 -11.27 -0.08 27.35
CA GLY A 331 -12.46 -0.93 27.38
C GLY A 331 -13.53 -0.57 26.33
N VAL A 332 -13.33 0.48 25.52
CA VAL A 332 -14.25 0.85 24.43
C VAL A 332 -14.46 -0.32 23.46
N GLY A 333 -13.38 -1.04 23.12
CA GLY A 333 -13.45 -2.20 22.23
C GLY A 333 -14.38 -3.30 22.75
N ASP A 334 -14.34 -3.58 24.05
CA ASP A 334 -15.17 -4.61 24.68
C ASP A 334 -16.65 -4.22 24.68
N VAL A 335 -16.95 -2.95 24.97
CA VAL A 335 -18.33 -2.43 24.93
C VAL A 335 -18.92 -2.54 23.52
N ILE A 336 -18.17 -2.13 22.50
CA ILE A 336 -18.60 -2.26 21.10
C ILE A 336 -18.82 -3.73 20.74
N GLY A 337 -17.94 -4.62 21.18
CA GLY A 337 -18.06 -6.07 20.97
C GLY A 337 -19.32 -6.65 21.61
N HIS A 338 -19.59 -6.33 22.87
CA HIS A 338 -20.81 -6.76 23.57
C HIS A 338 -22.08 -6.26 22.89
N MET A 339 -22.12 -5.00 22.46
CA MET A 339 -23.24 -4.47 21.68
C MET A 339 -23.43 -5.20 20.35
N ALA A 340 -22.35 -5.51 19.64
CA ALA A 340 -22.43 -6.22 18.36
C ALA A 340 -22.98 -7.64 18.51
N VAL A 341 -22.63 -8.34 19.60
CA VAL A 341 -23.18 -9.68 19.91
C VAL A 341 -24.66 -9.63 20.30
N GLN A 342 -25.07 -8.57 21.02
CA GLN A 342 -26.46 -8.38 21.42
C GLN A 342 -27.32 -7.79 20.31
N ALA A 343 -26.71 -7.14 19.33
CA ALA A 343 -27.39 -6.67 18.14
C ALA A 343 -27.93 -7.91 17.41
N GLN A 344 -29.26 -8.10 17.47
CA GLN A 344 -29.97 -9.11 16.70
C GLN A 344 -29.99 -8.78 15.20
N ILE A 345 -28.85 -8.35 14.65
CA ILE A 345 -28.64 -8.20 13.23
C ILE A 345 -28.27 -9.61 12.75
N ASN A 346 -29.20 -10.23 12.04
CA ASN A 346 -29.00 -11.55 11.43
C ASN A 346 -27.71 -11.50 10.57
N PRO A 347 -26.76 -12.45 10.72
CA PRO A 347 -25.51 -12.48 9.96
C PRO A 347 -25.68 -12.41 8.44
#